data_AF-A0A7K4GNA5-F1
#
_entry.id   AF-A0A7K4GNA5-F1
#
_cell.length_a   1.000
_cell.length_b   1.000
_cell.length_c   1.000
_cell.angle_alpha   90.00
_cell.angle_beta   90.00
_cell.angle_gamma   90.00
#
_symmetry.space_group_name_H-M   'P 1'
#
loop_
_entity.id
_entity.type
_entity.pdbx_description
1 polymer ?
#
loop_
_entity_poly.entity_id
_entity_poly.type
_entity_poly.pdbx_seq_one_letter_code
_entity_poly.pdbx_strand_id
1 'polypeptide(L)' 'MTFDNLGPLLGETRTVALCQICGDYIYKRIYHDENSKSREKTVFVCKNCLRNNKK' A
#
# COMPACT_ATOMS: atom_id res chain seq x y z
N MET A 1 2.39 -10.97 0.18
CA MET A 1 3.27 -9.79 0.03
C MET A 1 3.46 -9.16 1.38
N THR A 2 4.63 -9.35 1.96
CA THR A 2 5.02 -8.81 3.27
C THR A 2 5.58 -7.40 3.07
N PHE A 3 4.98 -6.42 3.77
CA PHE A 3 5.41 -5.01 3.77
C PHE A 3 6.62 -4.80 4.68
N ASP A 4 7.15 -5.88 5.24
CA ASP A 4 8.15 -5.92 6.30
C ASP A 4 9.52 -5.34 5.89
N ASN A 5 9.78 -5.20 4.58
CA ASN A 5 10.98 -4.56 4.06
C ASN A 5 10.78 -3.09 3.66
N LEU A 6 9.59 -2.53 3.92
CA LEU A 6 9.30 -1.12 3.67
C LEU A 6 9.54 -0.33 4.96
N GLY A 7 10.25 0.78 4.86
CA GLY A 7 10.48 1.71 5.96
C GLY A 7 9.20 2.47 6.35
N PRO A 8 9.32 3.58 7.09
CA PRO A 8 8.15 4.33 7.57
C PRO A 8 7.22 4.77 6.42
N LEU A 9 5.92 4.77 6.69
CA LEU A 9 4.92 5.31 5.78
C LEU A 9 5.08 6.84 5.72
N LEU A 10 5.44 7.35 4.54
CA LEU A 10 5.61 8.78 4.28
C LEU A 10 4.28 9.46 3.93
N GLY A 11 3.37 8.73 3.28
CA GLY A 11 2.09 9.29 2.88
C GLY A 11 1.06 8.24 2.48
N GLU A 12 -0.21 8.58 2.65
CA GLU A 12 -1.34 7.78 2.20
C GLU A 12 -2.36 8.68 1.49
N THR A 13 -2.88 8.22 0.37
CA THR A 13 -3.94 8.92 -0.36
C THR A 13 -4.95 7.91 -0.89
N ARG A 14 -6.24 8.21 -0.71
CA ARG A 14 -7.32 7.43 -1.32
C ARG A 14 -7.33 7.68 -2.82
N THR A 15 -7.28 6.61 -3.63
CA THR A 15 -7.43 6.72 -5.08
C THR A 15 -8.91 6.64 -5.47
N VAL A 16 -9.21 7.04 -6.70
CA VAL A 16 -10.55 6.85 -7.29
C VAL A 16 -10.79 5.40 -7.73
N ALA A 17 -9.77 4.55 -7.70
CA ALA A 17 -9.87 3.16 -8.14
C ALA A 17 -10.49 2.28 -7.04
N LEU A 18 -11.37 1.37 -7.45
CA LEU A 18 -11.97 0.37 -6.59
C LEU A 18 -11.27 -0.98 -6.76
N CYS A 19 -11.17 -1.74 -5.67
CA CYS A 19 -10.61 -3.07 -5.67
C CYS A 19 -11.58 -4.04 -6.35
N GLN A 20 -11.11 -4.75 -7.37
CA GLN A 20 -11.95 -5.70 -8.10
C GLN A 20 -12.38 -6.93 -7.27
N ILE A 21 -11.72 -7.18 -6.13
CA ILE A 21 -12.00 -8.34 -5.28
C ILE A 21 -13.15 -8.05 -4.32
N CYS A 22 -13.16 -6.86 -3.68
CA CYS A 22 -14.13 -6.55 -2.62
C CYS A 22 -14.94 -5.27 -2.86
N GLY A 23 -14.70 -4.55 -3.97
CA GLY A 23 -15.38 -3.29 -4.29
C GLY A 23 -14.94 -2.08 -3.46
N ASP A 24 -14.02 -2.24 -2.51
CA ASP A 24 -13.57 -1.17 -1.62
C ASP A 24 -12.51 -0.27 -2.27
N TYR A 25 -12.29 0.93 -1.73
CA TYR A 25 -11.32 1.88 -2.28
C TYR A 25 -9.87 1.38 -2.19
N ILE A 26 -9.10 1.64 -3.25
CA ILE A 26 -7.65 1.42 -3.25
C ILE A 26 -6.96 2.66 -2.67
N TYR A 27 -5.96 2.43 -1.82
CA TYR A 27 -5.14 3.47 -1.22
C TYR A 27 -3.74 3.41 -1.82
N LYS A 28 -3.25 4.56 -2.25
CA LYS A 28 -1.84 4.76 -2.62
C LYS A 28 -1.07 5.06 -1.33
N ARG A 29 -0.14 4.20 -0.98
CA ARG A 29 0.76 4.36 0.16
C ARG A 29 2.18 4.57 -0.33
N ILE A 30 2.85 5.57 0.21
CA ILE A 30 4.24 5.90 -0.11
C ILE A 30 5.05 5.56 1.13
N TYR A 31 6.03 4.69 0.97
CA TYR A 31 6.93 4.23 2.03
C TYR A 31 8.33 4.74 1.76
N HIS A 32 9.09 4.98 2.83
CA HIS A 32 10.52 5.19 2.71
C HIS A 32 11.19 3.86 2.39
N ASP A 33 12.04 3.82 1.36
CA ASP A 33 12.75 2.62 0.95
C ASP A 33 14.24 2.96 0.84
N GLU A 34 14.99 2.69 1.92
CA GLU A 34 16.42 3.02 2.02
C GLU A 34 17.28 2.27 1.00
N ASN A 35 16.75 1.19 0.41
CA ASN A 35 17.42 0.36 -0.58
C ASN A 35 17.16 0.79 -2.03
N SER A 36 16.25 1.74 -2.28
CA SER A 36 15.90 2.20 -3.62
C SER A 36 16.53 3.54 -3.96
N LYS A 37 16.97 3.71 -5.22
CA LYS A 37 17.54 4.98 -5.73
C LYS A 37 16.63 6.19 -5.50
N SER A 38 15.31 6.00 -5.58
CA SER A 38 14.33 7.07 -5.35
C SER A 38 14.02 7.32 -3.87
N ARG A 39 14.53 6.50 -2.94
CA ARG A 39 14.24 6.53 -1.48
C ARG A 39 12.76 6.45 -1.09
N GLU A 40 11.88 6.29 -2.07
CA GLU A 40 10.44 6.24 -1.92
C GLU A 40 9.89 5.08 -2.74
N LYS A 41 8.95 4.34 -2.14
CA LYS A 41 8.25 3.24 -2.78
C LYS A 41 6.76 3.44 -2.66
N THR A 42 6.12 3.58 -3.82
CA THR A 42 4.67 3.66 -3.91
C THR A 42 4.08 2.26 -4.01
N VAL A 43 3.10 1.96 -3.16
CA VAL A 43 2.35 0.71 -3.17
C VAL A 43 0.85 1.02 -3.17
N PHE A 44 0.12 0.35 -4.05
CA PHE A 44 -1.35 0.43 -4.10
C PHE A 44 -1.94 -0.74 -3.32
N VAL A 45 -2.74 -0.44 -2.31
CA VAL A 45 -3.31 -1.46 -1.42
C VAL A 45 -4.80 -1.25 -1.21
N CYS A 46 -5.56 -2.34 -1.26
CA CYS A 46 -6.91 -2.35 -0.73
C CYS A 46 -6.84 -2.76 0.75
N LYS A 47 -7.19 -1.85 1.67
CA LYS A 47 -7.10 -2.11 3.12
C LYS A 47 -7.99 -3.26 3.55
N ASN A 48 -9.16 -3.41 2.92
CA ASN A 48 -10.11 -4.46 3.25
C ASN A 48 -9.56 -5.85 2.89
N CYS A 49 -9.09 -6.02 1.66
CA CYS A 49 -8.42 -7.27 1.24
C CYS A 49 -7.16 -7.54 2.07
N LEU A 50 -6.38 -6.50 2.38
CA LEU A 50 -5.17 -6.64 3.20
C LEU A 50 -5.47 -7.18 4.60
N ARG A 51 -6.54 -6.70 5.21
CA ARG A 51 -6.99 -7.13 6.54
C ARG A 51 -7.57 -8.55 6.51
N ASN A 52 -8.29 -8.90 5.45
CA ASN A 52 -8.83 -10.26 5.28
C ASN A 52 -7.77 -11.31 4.90
N ASN A 53 -6.62 -10.92 4.32
CA ASN A 53 -5.54 -11.85 3.97
C ASN A 53 -4.61 -12.19 5.14
N LYS A 54 -4.73 -11.51 6.28
CA LYS A 54 -3.93 -11.77 7.49
C LYS A 54 -4.61 -12.74 8.48
N LYS A 55 -5.68 -13.41 8.07
CA LYS A 55 -6.49 -14.29 8.92
C LYS A 55 -6.24 -15.76 8.62
#